data_AF-A0A2C9JV67-F1
#
_entry.id   AF-A0A2C9JV67-F1
#
_cell.length_a   1.000
_cell.length_b   1.000
_cell.length_c   1.000
_cell.angle_alpha   90.00
_cell.angle_beta   90.00
_cell.angle_gamma   90.00
#
_symmetry.space_group_name_H-M   'P 1'
#
loop_
_entity.id
_entity.type
_entity.pdbx_description
1 polymer ?
#
loop_
_entity_poly.entity_id
_entity_poly.type
_entity_poly.pdbx_seq_one_letter_code
_entity_poly.pdbx_strand_id
1 'polypeptide(L)'
;MFAKMTSLSRGNSSNNLRNADKVQKTLIAVCQMNATSLKADNLQTIIDLVATASSRGAQMVFLPEACDYIGETKNQSIDYSEPLHGNFIHQLKKAAIRHKVWLSVGSFHQRGPENQDKPKLINTHIIIDSEGKIRATYDKAHLFDLDIAGKVRLCESDFVIPGSKVIPPVSTPIGRIGMATCYDVRFPELSLALAHQGAQIITYPSAFTQTTGMAHWECLLRARAIETQCYVIAAAQTGKHNAKRSSYGHAMVVDPWGAIIAQCSEGVGLCLAEIDLDYVAKVRSEMPVWQHRRTDLYGRVIALDSDASIIPPDDQPIYQFGHIKIPSSHIFYRTRLSIAFVNIKPVLPGHALIAPLRVAVNLADLNPAEVTDLFLTVQHVTEILKKHFKATSSTMAIQDGLEAGQTVQHVHVHILPRKFGDFSDNDDIYDHLQNHDKGWTEHTKLRSAEEMAEEARQLRVHFYTKPADPEEQSAGSSDES
;
A
#
# COMPACT_ATOMS: atom_id res chain seq x y z
N MET A 1 -57.60 -49.46 -7.23
CA MET A 1 -57.05 -48.93 -8.50
C MET A 1 -55.57 -49.32 -8.56
N PHE A 2 -55.14 -49.96 -9.66
CA PHE A 2 -53.73 -50.13 -10.04
C PHE A 2 -53.08 -48.75 -10.28
N ALA A 3 -51.77 -48.47 -10.23
CA ALA A 3 -50.52 -49.22 -9.97
C ALA A 3 -49.49 -48.23 -9.32
N LYS A 4 -48.19 -48.44 -9.11
CA LYS A 4 -47.22 -49.54 -9.38
C LYS A 4 -46.04 -49.43 -8.37
N MET A 5 -45.05 -50.33 -8.45
CA MET A 5 -43.74 -50.23 -7.78
C MET A 5 -42.61 -49.99 -8.79
N THR A 6 -41.51 -49.36 -8.36
CA THR A 6 -40.09 -49.70 -8.66
C THR A 6 -39.23 -48.94 -7.63
N SER A 7 -38.66 -49.51 -6.56
CA SER A 7 -37.69 -50.62 -6.39
C SER A 7 -36.21 -50.19 -6.45
N LEU A 8 -35.57 -50.16 -5.26
CA LEU A 8 -34.15 -50.48 -4.96
C LEU A 8 -33.04 -49.68 -5.70
N SER A 9 -32.01 -49.18 -5.03
CA SER A 9 -31.13 -49.94 -4.12
C SER A 9 -30.52 -49.10 -2.98
N ARG A 10 -30.20 -49.76 -1.86
CA ARG A 10 -29.33 -49.21 -0.80
C ARG A 10 -27.91 -49.74 -1.00
N GLY A 11 -26.99 -48.88 -1.40
CA GLY A 11 -25.55 -49.15 -1.46
C GLY A 11 -24.81 -48.45 -0.31
N ASN A 12 -23.81 -49.12 0.27
CA ASN A 12 -22.99 -48.64 1.39
C ASN A 12 -22.48 -47.20 1.21
N SER A 13 -22.77 -46.34 2.19
CA SER A 13 -22.25 -44.96 2.30
C SER A 13 -21.49 -44.70 3.62
N SER A 14 -20.76 -45.71 4.11
CA SER A 14 -20.02 -45.64 5.38
C SER A 14 -18.50 -45.51 5.23
N ASN A 15 -18.01 -44.71 4.26
CA ASN A 15 -16.57 -44.45 4.10
C ASN A 15 -16.17 -43.03 3.59
N ASN A 16 -17.12 -42.13 3.28
CA ASN A 16 -16.82 -40.82 2.67
C ASN A 16 -16.88 -39.63 3.65
N LEU A 17 -16.56 -39.82 4.93
CA LEU A 17 -16.54 -38.76 5.96
C LEU A 17 -15.15 -38.57 6.62
N ARG A 18 -14.08 -38.78 5.84
CA ARG A 18 -12.68 -38.54 6.27
C ARG A 18 -11.84 -37.81 5.21
N ASN A 19 -12.37 -36.71 4.68
CA ASN A 19 -11.61 -35.70 3.93
C ASN A 19 -12.21 -34.31 4.21
N ALA A 20 -12.28 -33.94 5.49
CA ALA A 20 -12.40 -32.54 5.87
C ALA A 20 -11.01 -31.90 5.78
N ASP A 21 -10.87 -30.96 4.85
CA ASP A 21 -9.82 -29.93 4.72
C ASP A 21 -8.47 -30.23 5.39
N LYS A 22 -7.58 -30.90 4.66
CA LYS A 22 -6.15 -30.88 4.98
C LYS A 22 -5.59 -29.48 4.68
N VAL A 23 -5.50 -28.69 5.74
CA VAL A 23 -4.86 -27.36 5.80
C VAL A 23 -3.56 -27.35 5.00
N GLN A 24 -3.49 -26.42 4.03
CA GLN A 24 -2.36 -26.31 3.12
C GLN A 24 -1.24 -25.48 3.74
N LYS A 25 -0.41 -26.12 4.55
CA LYS A 25 0.91 -25.57 4.89
C LYS A 25 1.73 -25.38 3.63
N THR A 26 2.35 -24.21 3.48
CA THR A 26 3.14 -23.90 2.28
C THR A 26 4.61 -23.72 2.60
N LEU A 27 5.45 -24.50 1.92
CA LEU A 27 6.90 -24.42 2.04
C LEU A 27 7.45 -23.20 1.27
N ILE A 28 8.34 -22.45 1.91
CA ILE A 28 9.06 -21.31 1.33
C ILE A 28 10.57 -21.50 1.42
N ALA A 29 11.32 -20.76 0.62
CA ALA A 29 12.77 -20.66 0.71
C ALA A 29 13.20 -19.21 0.93
N VAL A 30 14.08 -18.98 1.92
CA VAL A 30 14.68 -17.67 2.18
C VAL A 30 16.17 -17.74 1.85
N CYS A 31 16.59 -16.91 0.90
CA CYS A 31 17.95 -16.90 0.39
C CYS A 31 18.85 -15.95 1.17
N GLN A 32 20.13 -16.32 1.20
CA GLN A 32 21.23 -15.49 1.68
C GLN A 32 22.29 -15.41 0.58
N MET A 33 22.73 -14.20 0.24
CA MET A 33 23.66 -13.96 -0.87
C MET A 33 24.83 -13.08 -0.43
N ASN A 34 25.90 -13.05 -1.23
CA ASN A 34 26.96 -12.05 -1.12
C ASN A 34 27.10 -11.36 -2.48
N ALA A 35 26.19 -10.44 -2.79
CA ALA A 35 26.22 -9.74 -4.07
C ALA A 35 27.44 -8.82 -4.18
N THR A 36 28.00 -8.71 -5.38
CA THR A 36 29.13 -7.82 -5.69
C THR A 36 28.75 -6.84 -6.81
N SER A 37 29.69 -6.11 -7.38
CA SER A 37 29.47 -5.29 -8.58
C SER A 37 29.28 -6.13 -9.87
N LEU A 38 29.55 -7.44 -9.83
CA LEU A 38 29.43 -8.35 -10.99
C LEU A 38 27.99 -8.87 -11.16
N LYS A 39 27.15 -8.08 -11.85
CA LYS A 39 25.71 -8.39 -12.09
C LYS A 39 25.44 -9.80 -12.62
N ALA A 40 26.31 -10.32 -13.50
CA ALA A 40 26.14 -11.64 -14.11
C ALA A 40 26.28 -12.77 -13.07
N ASP A 41 27.29 -12.70 -12.20
CA ASP A 41 27.55 -13.71 -11.16
C ASP A 41 26.47 -13.68 -10.08
N ASN A 42 26.00 -12.48 -9.73
CA ASN A 42 24.86 -12.28 -8.81
C ASN A 42 23.59 -12.94 -9.38
N LEU A 43 23.29 -12.70 -10.67
CA LEU A 43 22.14 -13.29 -11.35
C LEU A 43 22.24 -14.82 -11.44
N GLN A 44 23.41 -15.36 -11.78
CA GLN A 44 23.63 -16.82 -11.81
C GLN A 44 23.39 -17.43 -10.42
N THR A 45 23.92 -16.80 -9.37
CA THR A 45 23.69 -17.20 -7.96
C THR A 45 22.19 -17.22 -7.63
N ILE A 46 21.41 -16.23 -8.08
CA ILE A 46 19.95 -16.22 -7.90
C ILE A 46 19.30 -17.40 -8.61
N ILE A 47 19.66 -17.66 -9.87
CA ILE A 47 19.08 -18.75 -10.67
C ILE A 47 19.34 -20.11 -9.99
N ASP A 48 20.55 -20.34 -9.48
CA ASP A 48 20.92 -21.58 -8.80
C ASP A 48 20.20 -21.74 -7.44
N LEU A 49 20.02 -20.65 -6.69
CA LEU A 49 19.24 -20.64 -5.45
C LEU A 49 17.74 -20.88 -5.72
N VAL A 50 17.17 -20.28 -6.76
CA VAL A 50 15.77 -20.50 -7.18
C VAL A 50 15.55 -21.94 -7.65
N ALA A 51 16.48 -22.50 -8.42
CA ALA A 51 16.45 -23.91 -8.82
C ALA A 51 16.56 -24.86 -7.62
N THR A 52 17.40 -24.53 -6.64
CA THR A 52 17.56 -25.30 -5.40
C THR A 52 16.32 -25.21 -4.50
N ALA A 53 15.68 -24.05 -4.40
CA ALA A 53 14.43 -23.87 -3.68
C ALA A 53 13.27 -24.66 -4.32
N SER A 54 13.12 -24.55 -5.64
CA SER A 54 12.11 -25.24 -6.44
C SER A 54 12.25 -26.76 -6.36
N SER A 55 13.47 -27.30 -6.49
CA SER A 55 13.72 -28.75 -6.35
C SER A 55 13.46 -29.30 -4.95
N ARG A 56 13.46 -28.43 -3.91
CA ARG A 56 13.07 -28.77 -2.54
C ARG A 56 11.57 -28.51 -2.26
N GLY A 57 10.79 -28.11 -3.26
CA GLY A 57 9.32 -27.95 -3.15
C GLY A 57 8.84 -26.60 -2.61
N ALA A 58 9.71 -25.58 -2.51
CA ALA A 58 9.29 -24.25 -2.11
C ALA A 58 8.38 -23.61 -3.17
N GLN A 59 7.23 -23.06 -2.77
CA GLN A 59 6.31 -22.35 -3.69
C GLN A 59 6.70 -20.88 -3.89
N MET A 60 7.43 -20.30 -2.94
CA MET A 60 7.90 -18.91 -3.00
C MET A 60 9.33 -18.78 -2.49
N VAL A 61 10.13 -17.98 -3.19
CA VAL A 61 11.56 -17.76 -2.91
C VAL A 61 11.81 -16.29 -2.59
N PHE A 62 12.49 -16.02 -1.48
CA PHE A 62 12.79 -14.66 -1.00
C PHE A 62 14.27 -14.34 -1.21
N LEU A 63 14.55 -13.36 -2.06
CA LEU A 63 15.87 -12.81 -2.34
C LEU A 63 16.12 -11.56 -1.47
N PRO A 64 17.38 -11.19 -1.18
CA PRO A 64 17.71 -10.05 -0.31
C PRO A 64 17.60 -8.67 -1.00
N GLU A 65 17.78 -7.59 -0.22
CA GLU A 65 18.01 -6.23 -0.73
C GLU A 65 19.26 -6.22 -1.63
N ALA A 66 19.28 -5.40 -2.68
CA ALA A 66 20.43 -5.24 -3.59
C ALA A 66 20.90 -6.59 -4.18
N CYS A 67 19.96 -7.47 -4.56
CA CYS A 67 20.27 -8.79 -5.09
C CYS A 67 20.83 -8.75 -6.52
N ASP A 68 20.62 -7.64 -7.23
CA ASP A 68 21.17 -7.34 -8.54
C ASP A 68 22.66 -7.00 -8.51
N TYR A 69 23.07 -6.08 -7.63
CA TYR A 69 24.48 -5.74 -7.39
C TYR A 69 24.70 -4.89 -6.14
N ILE A 70 25.96 -4.85 -5.71
CA ILE A 70 26.46 -3.91 -4.72
C ILE A 70 27.66 -3.19 -5.35
N GLY A 71 27.45 -1.92 -5.74
CA GLY A 71 28.45 -1.12 -6.44
C GLY A 71 29.63 -0.69 -5.55
N GLU A 72 30.77 -0.41 -6.18
CA GLU A 72 31.96 0.17 -5.54
C GLU A 72 31.81 1.67 -5.27
N THR A 73 30.97 2.36 -6.05
CA THR A 73 30.74 3.81 -5.96
C THR A 73 29.27 4.15 -6.22
N LYS A 74 28.83 5.34 -5.78
CA LYS A 74 27.47 5.86 -6.03
C LYS A 74 27.17 6.00 -7.52
N ASN A 75 28.12 6.53 -8.29
CA ASN A 75 27.95 6.71 -9.74
C ASN A 75 27.78 5.38 -10.45
N GLN A 76 28.66 4.38 -10.18
CA GLN A 76 28.48 3.03 -10.72
C GLN A 76 27.11 2.44 -10.35
N SER A 77 26.63 2.68 -9.13
CA SER A 77 25.29 2.21 -8.73
C SER A 77 24.14 2.90 -9.47
N ILE A 78 24.31 4.15 -9.91
CA ILE A 78 23.35 4.85 -10.78
C ILE A 78 23.46 4.31 -12.21
N ASP A 79 24.67 4.19 -12.75
CA ASP A 79 24.94 3.72 -14.12
C ASP A 79 24.41 2.28 -14.36
N TYR A 80 24.51 1.43 -13.33
CA TYR A 80 24.06 0.03 -13.38
C TYR A 80 22.55 -0.15 -13.14
N SER A 81 21.82 0.92 -12.77
CA SER A 81 20.38 0.86 -12.54
C SER A 81 19.64 0.52 -13.83
N GLU A 82 18.59 -0.30 -13.73
CA GLU A 82 17.77 -0.73 -14.86
C GLU A 82 16.30 -0.32 -14.66
N PRO A 83 15.51 -0.15 -15.72
CA PRO A 83 14.06 -0.05 -15.60
C PRO A 83 13.44 -1.42 -15.22
N LEU A 84 12.18 -1.45 -14.77
CA LEU A 84 11.47 -2.70 -14.42
C LEU A 84 11.27 -3.68 -15.59
N HIS A 85 11.44 -3.21 -16.84
CA HIS A 85 11.46 -4.04 -18.06
C HIS A 85 12.89 -4.43 -18.50
N GLY A 86 13.91 -4.10 -17.71
CA GLY A 86 15.32 -4.41 -17.96
C GLY A 86 15.64 -5.90 -17.97
N ASN A 87 16.83 -6.24 -18.47
CA ASN A 87 17.27 -7.62 -18.64
C ASN A 87 17.31 -8.37 -17.29
N PHE A 88 17.75 -7.74 -16.20
CA PHE A 88 17.82 -8.42 -14.91
C PHE A 88 16.44 -8.97 -14.47
N ILE A 89 15.41 -8.13 -14.50
CA ILE A 89 14.02 -8.53 -14.17
C ILE A 89 13.47 -9.52 -15.19
N HIS A 90 13.80 -9.39 -16.47
CA HIS A 90 13.40 -10.36 -17.51
C HIS A 90 13.94 -11.78 -17.24
N GLN A 91 15.19 -11.92 -16.78
CA GLN A 91 15.76 -13.22 -16.43
C GLN A 91 15.11 -13.80 -15.16
N LEU A 92 14.78 -12.96 -14.16
CA LEU A 92 14.04 -13.41 -12.98
C LEU A 92 12.61 -13.88 -13.32
N LYS A 93 11.90 -13.20 -14.23
CA LYS A 93 10.60 -13.66 -14.76
C LYS A 93 10.72 -15.03 -15.44
N LYS A 94 11.76 -15.24 -16.26
CA LYS A 94 12.06 -16.56 -16.86
C LYS A 94 12.33 -17.64 -15.81
N ALA A 95 13.07 -17.31 -14.75
CA ALA A 95 13.34 -18.24 -13.65
C ALA A 95 12.05 -18.62 -12.91
N ALA A 96 11.20 -17.65 -12.56
CA ALA A 96 9.90 -17.87 -11.92
C ALA A 96 9.01 -18.84 -12.73
N ILE A 97 8.88 -18.60 -14.04
CA ILE A 97 8.11 -19.45 -14.97
C ILE A 97 8.71 -20.85 -15.06
N ARG A 98 10.04 -20.95 -15.29
CA ARG A 98 10.74 -22.24 -15.45
C ARG A 98 10.62 -23.13 -14.22
N HIS A 99 10.71 -22.54 -13.04
CA HIS A 99 10.71 -23.24 -11.76
C HIS A 99 9.33 -23.33 -11.10
N LYS A 100 8.31 -22.67 -11.69
CA LYS A 100 6.92 -22.58 -11.19
C LYS A 100 6.82 -22.08 -9.76
N VAL A 101 7.64 -21.09 -9.41
CA VAL A 101 7.69 -20.46 -8.08
C VAL A 101 7.37 -18.98 -8.17
N TRP A 102 6.84 -18.42 -7.08
CA TRP A 102 6.78 -16.99 -6.86
C TRP A 102 8.15 -16.47 -6.38
N LEU A 103 8.50 -15.25 -6.74
CA LEU A 103 9.73 -14.60 -6.28
C LEU A 103 9.41 -13.30 -5.53
N SER A 104 10.05 -13.12 -4.38
CA SER A 104 10.22 -11.83 -3.73
C SER A 104 11.64 -11.34 -4.04
N VAL A 105 11.78 -10.47 -5.04
CA VAL A 105 13.04 -9.83 -5.44
C VAL A 105 13.33 -8.70 -4.46
N GLY A 106 14.03 -9.05 -3.38
CA GLY A 106 14.07 -8.28 -2.13
C GLY A 106 14.30 -6.79 -2.30
N SER A 107 15.32 -6.41 -3.06
CA SER A 107 15.22 -5.19 -3.85
C SER A 107 16.14 -5.20 -5.07
N PHE A 108 15.79 -4.31 -5.98
CA PHE A 108 16.42 -4.02 -7.26
C PHE A 108 16.65 -2.51 -7.36
N HIS A 109 17.79 -2.10 -7.93
CA HIS A 109 18.12 -0.70 -8.18
C HIS A 109 17.39 -0.22 -9.44
N GLN A 110 16.13 0.17 -9.27
CA GLN A 110 15.32 0.72 -10.34
C GLN A 110 15.86 2.09 -10.75
N ARG A 111 15.98 2.35 -12.05
CA ARG A 111 16.33 3.67 -12.58
C ARG A 111 15.24 4.69 -12.21
N GLY A 112 15.65 5.82 -11.61
CA GLY A 112 14.75 6.92 -11.29
C GLY A 112 14.35 7.76 -12.51
N PRO A 113 13.45 8.74 -12.35
CA PRO A 113 12.98 9.58 -13.45
C PRO A 113 14.11 10.43 -14.06
N GLU A 114 14.14 10.53 -15.39
CA GLU A 114 15.18 11.27 -16.13
C GLU A 114 15.09 12.80 -15.94
N ASN A 115 13.91 13.32 -15.58
CA ASN A 115 13.63 14.75 -15.40
C ASN A 115 14.13 15.33 -14.07
N GLN A 116 15.30 14.91 -13.57
CA GLN A 116 15.93 15.44 -12.35
C GLN A 116 17.29 16.07 -12.66
N ASP A 117 17.64 17.14 -11.95
CA ASP A 117 18.95 17.84 -12.06
C ASP A 117 20.16 16.92 -11.85
N LYS A 118 19.95 15.79 -11.16
CA LYS A 118 20.94 14.74 -10.93
C LYS A 118 20.26 13.37 -11.06
N PRO A 119 20.87 12.41 -11.76
CA PRO A 119 20.31 11.07 -11.87
C PRO A 119 20.32 10.39 -10.49
N LYS A 120 19.21 9.73 -10.16
CA LYS A 120 19.02 8.94 -8.95
C LYS A 120 18.37 7.60 -9.29
N LEU A 121 18.44 6.67 -8.34
CA LEU A 121 17.77 5.37 -8.41
C LEU A 121 16.68 5.24 -7.35
N ILE A 122 15.88 4.18 -7.44
CA ILE A 122 14.85 3.80 -6.47
C ILE A 122 15.20 2.39 -5.97
N ASN A 123 15.04 2.15 -4.67
CA ASN A 123 15.32 0.87 -4.03
C ASN A 123 13.99 0.08 -3.96
N THR A 124 13.73 -0.73 -5.00
CA THR A 124 12.39 -1.29 -5.27
C THR A 124 12.33 -2.80 -4.99
N HIS A 125 11.51 -3.20 -4.02
CA HIS A 125 11.13 -4.58 -3.72
C HIS A 125 10.03 -5.05 -4.68
N ILE A 126 10.16 -6.22 -5.30
CA ILE A 126 9.23 -6.68 -6.34
C ILE A 126 8.69 -8.08 -6.00
N ILE A 127 7.37 -8.28 -6.10
CA ILE A 127 6.75 -9.61 -6.10
C ILE A 127 6.45 -10.04 -7.54
N ILE A 128 6.97 -11.19 -7.95
CA ILE A 128 6.74 -11.82 -9.25
C ILE A 128 6.03 -13.16 -9.02
N ASP A 129 4.96 -13.44 -9.77
CA ASP A 129 4.28 -14.74 -9.69
C ASP A 129 4.92 -15.82 -10.57
N SER A 130 4.43 -17.05 -10.43
CA SER A 130 4.83 -18.22 -11.22
C SER A 130 4.52 -18.13 -12.72
N GLU A 131 3.79 -17.10 -13.18
CA GLU A 131 3.56 -16.79 -14.59
C GLU A 131 4.52 -15.69 -15.10
N GLY A 132 5.41 -15.17 -14.24
CA GLY A 132 6.34 -14.08 -14.56
C GLY A 132 5.70 -12.69 -14.53
N LYS A 133 4.49 -12.54 -13.99
CA LYS A 133 3.82 -11.24 -13.85
C LYS A 133 4.27 -10.55 -12.57
N ILE A 134 4.56 -9.25 -12.66
CA ILE A 134 4.78 -8.44 -11.46
C ILE A 134 3.43 -8.21 -10.79
N ARG A 135 3.34 -8.54 -9.50
CA ARG A 135 2.10 -8.46 -8.70
C ARG A 135 2.06 -7.25 -7.80
N ALA A 136 3.23 -6.75 -7.40
CA ALA A 136 3.40 -5.50 -6.68
C ALA A 136 4.87 -5.06 -6.75
N THR A 137 5.07 -3.76 -6.56
CA THR A 137 6.35 -3.10 -6.34
C THR A 137 6.23 -2.22 -5.12
N TYR A 138 7.20 -2.27 -4.21
CA TYR A 138 7.31 -1.38 -3.06
C TYR A 138 8.65 -0.64 -3.13
N ASP A 139 8.59 0.68 -3.14
CA ASP A 139 9.78 1.52 -3.08
C ASP A 139 10.10 1.82 -1.61
N LYS A 140 11.34 1.56 -1.19
CA LYS A 140 11.80 1.71 0.19
C LYS A 140 11.53 3.13 0.71
N ALA A 141 10.66 3.24 1.70
CA ALA A 141 10.25 4.52 2.26
C ALA A 141 11.34 5.14 3.14
N HIS A 142 11.97 4.34 4.01
CA HIS A 142 12.97 4.82 4.95
C HIS A 142 14.38 4.56 4.43
N LEU A 143 15.05 5.60 3.95
CA LEU A 143 16.45 5.54 3.50
C LEU A 143 17.43 5.59 4.68
N PHE A 144 18.55 4.87 4.57
CA PHE A 144 19.58 4.87 5.60
C PHE A 144 20.53 6.06 5.44
N ASP A 145 20.31 7.09 6.26
CA ASP A 145 21.20 8.24 6.39
C ASP A 145 21.90 8.25 7.75
N LEU A 146 23.23 8.16 7.72
CA LEU A 146 24.11 8.26 8.87
C LEU A 146 25.19 9.32 8.60
N ASP A 147 25.00 10.52 9.12
CA ASP A 147 25.98 11.60 9.07
C ASP A 147 26.47 11.95 10.48
N ILE A 148 27.64 11.43 10.85
CA ILE A 148 28.31 11.71 12.12
C ILE A 148 29.55 12.54 11.82
N ALA A 149 29.45 13.84 12.12
CA ALA A 149 30.51 14.83 11.90
C ALA A 149 31.88 14.32 12.39
N GLY A 150 32.87 14.36 11.50
CA GLY A 150 34.25 13.93 11.77
C GLY A 150 34.46 12.41 11.92
N LYS A 151 33.44 11.56 11.70
CA LYS A 151 33.56 10.09 11.83
C LYS A 151 33.14 9.33 10.57
N VAL A 152 31.89 9.45 10.15
CA VAL A 152 31.33 8.69 9.03
C VAL A 152 30.16 9.44 8.41
N ARG A 153 30.12 9.48 7.07
CA ARG A 153 28.95 9.95 6.32
C ARG A 153 28.54 8.91 5.28
N LEU A 154 27.42 8.24 5.53
CA LEU A 154 26.80 7.26 4.64
C LEU A 154 25.32 7.62 4.53
N CYS A 155 25.00 8.41 3.50
CA CYS A 155 23.64 8.82 3.16
C CYS A 155 23.20 8.11 1.88
N GLU A 156 22.15 7.29 2.00
CA GLU A 156 21.44 6.65 0.89
C GLU A 156 20.64 7.71 0.10
N SER A 157 20.09 8.73 0.78
CA SER A 157 19.33 9.83 0.16
C SER A 157 20.11 10.68 -0.85
N ASP A 158 21.45 10.66 -0.80
CA ASP A 158 22.30 11.35 -1.77
C ASP A 158 22.03 10.88 -3.22
N PHE A 159 21.68 9.60 -3.41
CA PHE A 159 21.55 8.95 -4.72
C PHE A 159 20.29 8.09 -4.89
N VAL A 160 19.53 7.84 -3.82
CA VAL A 160 18.26 7.12 -3.84
C VAL A 160 17.08 8.08 -3.60
N ILE A 161 15.96 7.82 -4.25
CA ILE A 161 14.66 8.49 -4.03
C ILE A 161 13.85 7.64 -3.04
N PRO A 162 13.30 8.20 -1.94
CA PRO A 162 12.44 7.46 -1.02
C PRO A 162 11.09 7.14 -1.68
N GLY A 163 10.53 5.97 -1.36
CA GLY A 163 9.17 5.62 -1.73
C GLY A 163 8.13 6.53 -1.06
N SER A 164 7.11 6.94 -1.81
CA SER A 164 6.07 7.87 -1.35
C SER A 164 4.80 7.22 -0.83
N LYS A 165 4.67 5.88 -0.95
CA LYS A 165 3.44 5.13 -0.64
C LYS A 165 3.69 3.88 0.17
N VAL A 166 2.72 3.51 1.00
CA VAL A 166 2.67 2.18 1.64
C VAL A 166 1.79 1.27 0.79
N ILE A 167 2.36 0.15 0.33
CA ILE A 167 1.67 -0.76 -0.58
C ILE A 167 0.76 -1.72 0.22
N PRO A 168 -0.52 -1.88 -0.15
CA PRO A 168 -1.42 -2.79 0.55
C PRO A 168 -0.94 -4.25 0.52
N PRO A 169 -1.21 -5.07 1.56
CA PRO A 169 -0.71 -6.44 1.61
C PRO A 169 -1.19 -7.31 0.43
N VAL A 170 -0.22 -7.85 -0.29
CA VAL A 170 -0.38 -8.55 -1.57
C VAL A 170 -0.81 -9.99 -1.33
N SER A 171 -1.88 -10.45 -1.99
CA SER A 171 -2.32 -11.85 -1.90
C SER A 171 -1.40 -12.77 -2.72
N THR A 172 -0.85 -13.79 -2.07
CA THR A 172 0.07 -14.79 -2.65
C THR A 172 -0.33 -16.21 -2.21
N PRO A 173 0.26 -17.29 -2.78
CA PRO A 173 -0.01 -18.68 -2.35
C PRO A 173 0.36 -19.00 -0.90
N ILE A 174 1.13 -18.13 -0.24
CA ILE A 174 1.53 -18.28 1.17
C ILE A 174 0.70 -17.39 2.13
N GLY A 175 -0.27 -16.63 1.61
CA GLY A 175 -1.03 -15.64 2.37
C GLY A 175 -0.77 -14.20 1.93
N ARG A 176 -1.18 -13.24 2.76
CA ARG A 176 -1.06 -11.80 2.47
C ARG A 176 0.25 -11.20 2.97
N ILE A 177 1.08 -10.74 2.04
CA ILE A 177 2.43 -10.20 2.31
C ILE A 177 2.40 -8.68 2.37
N GLY A 178 2.76 -8.11 3.51
CA GLY A 178 3.16 -6.71 3.62
C GLY A 178 4.61 -6.53 3.19
N MET A 179 4.86 -5.60 2.28
CA MET A 179 6.19 -5.33 1.70
C MET A 179 6.89 -4.21 2.48
N ALA A 180 8.16 -4.42 2.82
CA ALA A 180 9.06 -3.49 3.49
C ALA A 180 10.52 -3.94 3.21
N THR A 181 11.49 -3.04 3.35
CA THR A 181 12.89 -3.26 2.96
C THR A 181 13.86 -2.72 4.01
N CYS A 182 14.70 -3.62 4.55
CA CYS A 182 15.87 -3.25 5.35
C CYS A 182 15.60 -2.27 6.50
N TYR A 183 15.97 -1.00 6.33
CA TYR A 183 15.90 0.03 7.36
C TYR A 183 14.48 0.30 7.86
N ASP A 184 13.47 0.00 7.03
CA ASP A 184 12.05 -0.01 7.38
C ASP A 184 11.74 -0.82 8.66
N VAL A 185 12.51 -1.88 8.96
CA VAL A 185 12.33 -2.69 10.17
C VAL A 185 12.51 -1.88 11.46
N ARG A 186 13.13 -0.70 11.42
CA ARG A 186 13.27 0.17 12.60
C ARG A 186 12.00 0.94 12.95
N PHE A 187 11.06 1.05 12.01
CA PHE A 187 9.85 1.86 12.13
C PHE A 187 8.65 0.93 12.38
N PRO A 188 8.22 0.72 13.64
CA PRO A 188 7.07 -0.14 13.95
C PRO A 188 5.81 0.32 13.22
N GLU A 189 5.68 1.62 12.93
CA GLU A 189 4.49 2.24 12.34
C GLU A 189 4.11 1.62 10.99
N LEU A 190 5.09 1.45 10.09
CA LEU A 190 4.86 0.80 8.79
C LEU A 190 4.32 -0.62 8.96
N SER A 191 4.88 -1.34 9.92
CA SER A 191 4.62 -2.75 10.20
C SER A 191 3.23 -2.94 10.82
N LEU A 192 2.86 -2.03 11.73
CA LEU A 192 1.54 -1.93 12.32
C LEU A 192 0.48 -1.54 11.27
N ALA A 193 0.79 -0.62 10.35
CA ALA A 193 -0.10 -0.25 9.25
C ALA A 193 -0.35 -1.44 8.31
N LEU A 194 0.70 -2.17 7.89
CA LEU A 194 0.59 -3.36 7.03
C LEU A 194 -0.24 -4.46 7.71
N ALA A 195 0.00 -4.72 9.00
CA ALA A 195 -0.76 -5.72 9.75
C ALA A 195 -2.22 -5.33 9.98
N HIS A 196 -2.51 -4.05 10.25
CA HIS A 196 -3.87 -3.51 10.32
C HIS A 196 -4.59 -3.59 8.96
N GLN A 197 -3.87 -3.46 7.84
CA GLN A 197 -4.40 -3.74 6.50
C GLN A 197 -4.53 -5.24 6.18
N GLY A 198 -4.31 -6.12 7.17
CA GLY A 198 -4.54 -7.56 7.08
C GLY A 198 -3.39 -8.35 6.47
N ALA A 199 -2.13 -7.90 6.63
CA ALA A 199 -0.98 -8.75 6.41
C ALA A 199 -1.01 -9.97 7.37
N GLN A 200 -0.48 -11.09 6.89
CA GLN A 200 -0.20 -12.31 7.66
C GLN A 200 1.31 -12.58 7.72
N ILE A 201 2.04 -12.00 6.77
CA ILE A 201 3.49 -12.06 6.60
C ILE A 201 3.97 -10.61 6.38
N ILE A 202 5.10 -10.24 6.96
CA ILE A 202 5.82 -8.99 6.63
C ILE A 202 7.24 -9.34 6.23
N THR A 203 7.73 -8.77 5.14
CA THR A 203 9.10 -9.03 4.65
C THR A 203 10.07 -7.92 5.05
N TYR A 204 11.33 -8.26 5.31
CA TYR A 204 12.44 -7.29 5.35
C TYR A 204 13.68 -7.82 4.61
N PRO A 205 13.65 -8.01 3.28
CA PRO A 205 14.85 -8.12 2.47
C PRO A 205 15.88 -7.04 2.83
N SER A 206 17.13 -7.43 3.06
CA SER A 206 18.09 -6.56 3.75
C SER A 206 19.56 -6.74 3.37
N ALA A 207 20.32 -5.64 3.45
CA ALA A 207 21.78 -5.61 3.44
C ALA A 207 22.32 -4.89 4.70
N PHE A 208 21.95 -5.43 5.87
CA PHE A 208 22.30 -4.89 7.19
C PHE A 208 23.82 -4.90 7.43
N THR A 209 24.37 -3.78 7.90
CA THR A 209 25.80 -3.67 8.23
C THR A 209 26.17 -4.57 9.42
N GLN A 210 27.35 -5.17 9.40
CA GLN A 210 27.76 -6.19 10.38
C GLN A 210 27.60 -5.74 11.85
N THR A 211 28.03 -4.52 12.21
CA THR A 211 27.90 -3.97 13.57
C THR A 211 26.45 -3.78 14.00
N THR A 212 25.58 -3.28 13.11
CA THR A 212 24.17 -3.03 13.47
C THR A 212 23.33 -4.29 13.40
N GLY A 213 23.71 -5.25 12.56
CA GLY A 213 23.07 -6.57 12.48
C GLY A 213 23.30 -7.38 13.74
N MET A 214 24.57 -7.49 14.18
CA MET A 214 24.94 -8.21 15.41
C MET A 214 24.20 -7.73 16.66
N ALA A 215 23.84 -6.44 16.73
CA ALA A 215 23.12 -5.86 17.87
C ALA A 215 21.58 -5.86 17.72
N HIS A 216 21.06 -5.70 16.49
CA HIS A 216 19.65 -5.35 16.28
C HIS A 216 18.86 -6.28 15.37
N TRP A 217 19.50 -7.10 14.54
CA TRP A 217 18.82 -7.84 13.46
C TRP A 217 17.73 -8.77 13.99
N GLU A 218 18.12 -9.74 14.81
CA GLU A 218 17.19 -10.69 15.42
C GLU A 218 16.13 -9.99 16.29
N CYS A 219 16.57 -9.07 17.14
CA CYS A 219 15.71 -8.34 18.08
C CYS A 219 14.59 -7.59 17.37
N LEU A 220 14.92 -6.84 16.31
CA LEU A 220 13.93 -6.09 15.54
C LEU A 220 12.99 -7.03 14.78
N LEU A 221 13.51 -8.04 14.06
CA LEU A 221 12.67 -8.98 13.32
C LEU A 221 11.67 -9.72 14.23
N ARG A 222 12.12 -10.16 15.40
CA ARG A 222 11.26 -10.83 16.39
C ARG A 222 10.24 -9.88 17.01
N ALA A 223 10.64 -8.64 17.34
CA ALA A 223 9.71 -7.63 17.84
C ALA A 223 8.58 -7.36 16.84
N ARG A 224 8.91 -7.23 15.54
CA ARG A 224 7.93 -7.04 14.46
C ARG A 224 6.98 -8.22 14.33
N ALA A 225 7.48 -9.46 14.41
CA ALA A 225 6.64 -10.66 14.37
C ALA A 225 5.64 -10.70 15.53
N ILE A 226 6.11 -10.46 16.76
CA ILE A 226 5.30 -10.48 17.99
C ILE A 226 4.24 -9.37 18.00
N GLU A 227 4.63 -8.11 17.76
CA GLU A 227 3.72 -6.97 17.92
C GLU A 227 2.66 -6.87 16.81
N THR A 228 2.94 -7.48 15.65
CA THR A 228 2.00 -7.54 14.51
C THR A 228 1.21 -8.84 14.44
N GLN A 229 1.69 -9.90 15.10
CA GLN A 229 1.19 -11.26 14.98
C GLN A 229 1.18 -11.73 13.51
N CYS A 230 2.34 -11.60 12.88
CA CYS A 230 2.62 -12.00 11.50
C CYS A 230 3.90 -12.86 11.47
N TYR A 231 4.03 -13.72 10.46
CA TYR A 231 5.35 -14.21 10.10
C TYR A 231 6.23 -13.06 9.65
N VAL A 232 7.51 -13.10 9.99
CA VAL A 232 8.51 -12.16 9.46
C VAL A 232 9.52 -12.93 8.62
N ILE A 233 9.68 -12.53 7.36
CA ILE A 233 10.57 -13.18 6.39
C ILE A 233 11.67 -12.20 5.96
N ALA A 234 12.92 -12.52 6.25
CA ALA A 234 14.04 -11.61 6.07
C ALA A 234 15.19 -12.29 5.33
N ALA A 235 15.18 -12.18 4.00
CA ALA A 235 16.31 -12.55 3.16
C ALA A 235 17.45 -11.53 3.31
N ALA A 236 18.69 -11.99 3.45
CA ALA A 236 19.81 -11.11 3.82
C ALA A 236 21.01 -11.22 2.88
N GLN A 237 21.70 -10.10 2.66
CA GLN A 237 23.09 -10.10 2.20
C GLN A 237 24.01 -10.51 3.35
N THR A 238 25.10 -11.21 3.04
CA THR A 238 26.10 -11.71 4.01
C THR A 238 27.53 -11.52 3.51
N GLY A 239 28.48 -11.51 4.44
CA GLY A 239 29.90 -11.54 4.10
C GLY A 239 30.41 -10.22 3.53
N LYS A 240 31.53 -10.28 2.80
CA LYS A 240 32.24 -9.11 2.27
C LYS A 240 31.91 -8.92 0.80
N HIS A 241 31.28 -7.79 0.47
CA HIS A 241 30.88 -7.42 -0.89
C HIS A 241 32.04 -6.79 -1.65
N ASN A 242 32.80 -5.92 -0.97
CA ASN A 242 33.98 -5.24 -1.51
C ASN A 242 34.91 -4.78 -0.38
N ALA A 243 35.92 -3.96 -0.70
CA ALA A 243 36.92 -3.52 0.29
C ALA A 243 36.33 -2.74 1.47
N LYS A 244 35.16 -2.10 1.32
CA LYS A 244 34.56 -1.14 2.27
C LYS A 244 33.21 -1.58 2.84
N ARG A 245 32.55 -2.59 2.27
CA ARG A 245 31.19 -3.01 2.64
C ARG A 245 31.11 -4.51 2.93
N SER A 246 30.51 -4.83 4.08
CA SER A 246 30.17 -6.18 4.51
C SER A 246 28.80 -6.20 5.19
N SER A 247 28.04 -7.28 4.99
CA SER A 247 26.70 -7.46 5.57
C SER A 247 26.64 -8.64 6.55
N TYR A 248 25.71 -8.55 7.49
CA TYR A 248 25.58 -9.46 8.64
C TYR A 248 25.09 -10.87 8.28
N GLY A 249 24.34 -11.04 7.18
CA GLY A 249 23.67 -12.30 6.87
C GLY A 249 22.56 -12.60 7.86
N HIS A 250 22.53 -13.83 8.37
CA HIS A 250 21.51 -14.34 9.28
C HIS A 250 20.09 -14.22 8.69
N ALA A 251 19.94 -14.51 7.39
CA ALA A 251 18.64 -14.56 6.73
C ALA A 251 17.72 -15.57 7.44
N MET A 252 16.49 -15.18 7.76
CA MET A 252 15.64 -15.96 8.67
C MET A 252 14.13 -15.84 8.42
N VAL A 253 13.39 -16.76 9.03
CA VAL A 253 11.93 -16.72 9.19
C VAL A 253 11.59 -16.76 10.67
N VAL A 254 10.79 -15.80 11.12
CA VAL A 254 10.22 -15.73 12.47
C VAL A 254 8.73 -15.99 12.40
N ASP A 255 8.18 -16.77 13.34
CA ASP A 255 6.76 -17.05 13.45
C ASP A 255 5.96 -15.92 14.14
N PRO A 256 4.61 -15.93 14.11
CA PRO A 256 3.77 -14.93 14.77
C PRO A 256 3.91 -14.84 16.30
N TRP A 257 4.62 -15.78 16.93
CA TRP A 257 4.92 -15.79 18.37
C TRP A 257 6.35 -15.32 18.69
N GLY A 258 7.14 -14.99 17.67
CA GLY A 258 8.52 -14.53 17.80
C GLY A 258 9.56 -15.64 17.90
N ALA A 259 9.25 -16.89 17.53
CA ALA A 259 10.22 -17.97 17.42
C ALA A 259 10.90 -17.96 16.04
N ILE A 260 12.23 -18.12 16.00
CA ILE A 260 12.98 -18.26 14.74
C ILE A 260 12.81 -19.72 14.28
N ILE A 261 12.03 -19.93 13.23
CA ILE A 261 11.70 -21.29 12.72
C ILE A 261 12.63 -21.75 11.60
N ALA A 262 13.35 -20.82 10.96
CA ALA A 262 14.40 -21.13 10.01
C ALA A 262 15.43 -19.99 9.97
N GLN A 263 16.71 -20.34 9.83
CA GLN A 263 17.81 -19.38 9.63
C GLN A 263 18.87 -20.00 8.72
N CYS A 264 19.47 -19.19 7.84
CA CYS A 264 20.63 -19.60 7.05
C CYS A 264 21.88 -19.73 7.92
N SER A 265 22.70 -20.74 7.64
CA SER A 265 24.11 -20.77 8.06
C SER A 265 24.89 -19.59 7.49
N GLU A 266 26.11 -19.34 7.97
CA GLU A 266 26.98 -18.32 7.38
C GLU A 266 27.35 -18.68 5.92
N GLY A 267 27.44 -17.66 5.06
CA GLY A 267 27.77 -17.82 3.62
C GLY A 267 26.54 -17.83 2.69
N VAL A 268 26.78 -18.04 1.40
CA VAL A 268 25.71 -18.06 0.38
C VAL A 268 24.90 -19.35 0.49
N GLY A 269 23.58 -19.26 0.49
CA GLY A 269 22.70 -20.42 0.65
C GLY A 269 21.23 -20.06 0.82
N LEU A 270 20.44 -21.02 1.30
CA LEU A 270 19.04 -20.81 1.65
C LEU A 270 18.62 -21.68 2.84
N CYS A 271 17.61 -21.21 3.59
CA CYS A 271 16.86 -22.00 4.56
C CYS A 271 15.42 -22.20 4.08
N LEU A 272 14.73 -23.19 4.64
CA LEU A 272 13.34 -23.53 4.31
C LEU A 272 12.47 -23.38 5.55
N ALA A 273 11.23 -22.93 5.38
CA ALA A 273 10.23 -22.87 6.44
C ALA A 273 8.84 -23.25 5.91
N GLU A 274 8.00 -23.85 6.76
CA GLU A 274 6.56 -23.99 6.49
C GLU A 274 5.84 -22.75 7.02
N ILE A 275 4.98 -22.15 6.19
CA ILE A 275 4.03 -21.11 6.60
C ILE A 275 2.68 -21.76 6.90
N ASP A 276 2.14 -21.48 8.08
CA ASP A 276 0.87 -21.99 8.59
C ASP A 276 -0.04 -20.80 8.96
N LEU A 277 -1.06 -20.55 8.12
CA LEU A 277 -1.97 -19.42 8.31
C LEU A 277 -3.01 -19.65 9.41
N ASP A 278 -3.29 -20.91 9.76
CA ASP A 278 -4.16 -21.24 10.88
C ASP A 278 -3.45 -20.93 12.21
N TYR A 279 -2.13 -21.09 12.26
CA TYR A 279 -1.34 -20.63 13.40
C TYR A 279 -1.36 -19.11 13.57
N VAL A 280 -1.36 -18.32 12.48
CA VAL A 280 -1.60 -16.86 12.54
C VAL A 280 -2.96 -16.55 13.15
N ALA A 281 -4.01 -17.24 12.71
CA ALA A 281 -5.36 -17.06 13.23
C ALA A 281 -5.46 -17.46 14.72
N LYS A 282 -4.84 -18.57 15.09
CA LYS A 282 -4.76 -19.07 16.48
C LYS A 282 -4.08 -18.06 17.40
N VAL A 283 -2.88 -17.58 17.06
CA VAL A 283 -2.13 -16.60 17.86
C VAL A 283 -2.94 -15.31 18.06
N ARG A 284 -3.62 -14.82 17.01
CA ARG A 284 -4.50 -13.64 17.09
C ARG A 284 -5.74 -13.86 17.94
N SER A 285 -6.25 -15.09 18.03
CA SER A 285 -7.40 -15.45 18.88
C SER A 285 -7.03 -15.68 20.34
N GLU A 286 -5.88 -16.31 20.61
CA GLU A 286 -5.40 -16.61 21.97
C GLU A 286 -4.79 -15.36 22.65
N MET A 287 -4.27 -14.42 21.86
CA MET A 287 -3.69 -13.17 22.35
C MET A 287 -4.19 -11.98 21.50
N PRO A 288 -5.42 -11.46 21.74
CA PRO A 288 -6.07 -10.48 20.86
C PRO A 288 -5.56 -9.04 21.04
N VAL A 289 -4.24 -8.81 20.95
CA VAL A 289 -3.61 -7.49 21.20
C VAL A 289 -4.21 -6.36 20.36
N TRP A 290 -4.68 -6.67 19.15
CA TRP A 290 -5.34 -5.71 18.26
C TRP A 290 -6.65 -5.15 18.82
N GLN A 291 -7.38 -5.93 19.62
CA GLN A 291 -8.60 -5.49 20.31
C GLN A 291 -8.28 -4.66 21.56
N HIS A 292 -7.08 -4.83 22.14
CA HIS A 292 -6.63 -4.11 23.34
C HIS A 292 -5.96 -2.76 23.04
N ARG A 293 -5.84 -2.36 21.76
CA ARG A 293 -5.21 -1.09 21.37
C ARG A 293 -6.08 0.10 21.77
N ARG A 294 -5.52 0.99 22.59
CA ARG A 294 -6.13 2.26 23.05
C ARG A 294 -5.99 3.36 22.00
N THR A 295 -6.69 3.19 20.88
CA THR A 295 -6.68 4.14 19.76
C THR A 295 -7.34 5.48 20.09
N ASP A 296 -8.03 5.55 21.23
CA ASP A 296 -8.51 6.77 21.88
C ASP A 296 -7.40 7.62 22.51
N LEU A 297 -6.26 7.01 22.89
CA LEU A 297 -5.13 7.71 23.51
C LEU A 297 -4.02 8.11 22.52
N TYR A 298 -3.78 7.30 21.50
CA TYR A 298 -2.67 7.48 20.54
C TYR A 298 -3.07 7.36 19.06
N GLY A 299 -4.37 7.42 18.77
CA GLY A 299 -4.90 7.30 17.40
C GLY A 299 -4.73 5.90 16.80
N ARG A 300 -4.95 5.78 15.49
CA ARG A 300 -4.65 4.57 14.72
C ARG A 300 -3.45 4.82 13.82
N VAL A 301 -2.50 3.89 13.82
CA VAL A 301 -1.45 3.85 12.81
C VAL A 301 -2.06 3.33 11.50
N ILE A 302 -2.29 4.24 10.55
CA ILE A 302 -2.87 3.96 9.24
C ILE A 302 -1.95 4.48 8.13
N ALA A 303 -1.84 3.72 7.05
CA ALA A 303 -1.24 4.23 5.82
C ALA A 303 -2.25 5.16 5.12
N LEU A 304 -1.88 6.43 5.01
CA LEU A 304 -2.73 7.49 4.43
C LEU A 304 -2.78 7.39 2.90
N ASP A 305 -1.62 7.23 2.27
CA ASP A 305 -1.44 7.18 0.83
C ASP A 305 -1.04 5.75 0.40
N SER A 306 -2.04 4.87 0.36
CA SER A 306 -1.91 3.51 -0.16
C SER A 306 -2.87 3.37 -1.34
N ASP A 307 -2.56 2.58 -2.36
CA ASP A 307 -3.51 2.41 -3.48
C ASP A 307 -4.84 1.74 -3.06
N ALA A 308 -4.97 1.30 -1.79
CA ALA A 308 -6.23 0.87 -1.16
C ALA A 308 -6.95 1.95 -0.32
N SER A 309 -6.48 3.21 -0.28
CA SER A 309 -7.26 4.35 0.22
C SER A 309 -8.02 5.09 -0.89
N ILE A 310 -7.58 4.99 -2.16
CA ILE A 310 -8.31 5.47 -3.33
C ILE A 310 -9.34 4.41 -3.75
N ILE A 311 -10.55 4.48 -3.18
CA ILE A 311 -11.65 3.56 -3.49
C ILE A 311 -12.55 4.24 -4.54
N PRO A 312 -12.72 3.68 -5.75
CA PRO A 312 -13.69 4.20 -6.71
C PRO A 312 -15.08 4.19 -6.07
N PRO A 313 -15.83 5.32 -6.09
CA PRO A 313 -17.09 5.42 -5.37
C PRO A 313 -18.20 4.54 -5.96
N ASP A 314 -18.00 3.97 -7.15
CA ASP A 314 -18.96 3.11 -7.82
C ASP A 314 -18.95 1.65 -7.31
N ASP A 315 -18.15 1.33 -6.28
CA ASP A 315 -18.26 0.07 -5.52
C ASP A 315 -19.60 -0.04 -4.76
N GLN A 316 -20.27 1.09 -4.50
CA GLN A 316 -21.62 1.17 -3.94
C GLN A 316 -22.46 2.17 -4.74
N PRO A 317 -23.71 1.85 -5.13
CA PRO A 317 -24.49 2.74 -5.99
C PRO A 317 -25.02 3.98 -5.26
N ILE A 318 -25.16 3.93 -3.93
CA ILE A 318 -25.78 4.96 -3.10
C ILE A 318 -25.08 5.03 -1.74
N TYR A 319 -24.86 6.25 -1.26
CA TYR A 319 -24.29 6.59 0.04
C TYR A 319 -25.29 7.38 0.89
N GLN A 320 -25.12 7.34 2.21
CA GLN A 320 -25.97 8.06 3.15
C GLN A 320 -25.35 9.39 3.56
N PHE A 321 -26.11 10.47 3.44
CA PHE A 321 -25.78 11.79 3.95
C PHE A 321 -26.91 12.23 4.91
N GLY A 322 -26.81 11.81 6.17
CA GLY A 322 -27.91 11.94 7.13
C GLY A 322 -29.09 11.09 6.69
N HIS A 323 -30.21 11.75 6.34
CA HIS A 323 -31.40 11.11 5.76
C HIS A 323 -31.41 11.12 4.21
N ILE A 324 -30.46 11.82 3.57
CA ILE A 324 -30.38 12.00 2.12
C ILE A 324 -29.56 10.86 1.50
N LYS A 325 -29.99 10.37 0.34
CA LYS A 325 -29.26 9.38 -0.46
C LYS A 325 -28.47 10.08 -1.56
N ILE A 326 -27.15 9.92 -1.56
CA ILE A 326 -26.25 10.47 -2.59
C ILE A 326 -25.89 9.34 -3.57
N PRO A 327 -26.26 9.44 -4.86
CA PRO A 327 -25.81 8.50 -5.89
C PRO A 327 -24.29 8.51 -6.04
N SER A 328 -23.67 7.37 -6.38
CA SER A 328 -22.22 7.29 -6.61
C SER A 328 -21.75 8.31 -7.65
N SER A 329 -22.56 8.56 -8.68
CA SER A 329 -22.30 9.53 -9.75
C SER A 329 -22.07 10.96 -9.27
N HIS A 330 -22.56 11.35 -8.08
CA HIS A 330 -22.36 12.69 -7.51
C HIS A 330 -21.11 12.77 -6.60
N ILE A 331 -20.50 11.63 -6.27
CA ILE A 331 -19.27 11.53 -5.48
C ILE A 331 -18.07 11.53 -6.42
N PHE A 332 -17.08 12.36 -6.10
CA PHE A 332 -15.88 12.51 -6.93
C PHE A 332 -14.58 12.07 -6.25
N TYR A 333 -14.59 11.88 -4.92
CA TYR A 333 -13.48 11.28 -4.18
C TYR A 333 -14.01 10.52 -2.96
N ARG A 334 -13.35 9.42 -2.59
CA ARG A 334 -13.74 8.56 -1.47
C ARG A 334 -12.51 7.92 -0.83
N THR A 335 -12.50 7.87 0.50
CA THR A 335 -11.56 7.09 1.32
C THR A 335 -12.28 5.88 1.96
N ARG A 336 -11.62 5.21 2.90
CA ARG A 336 -12.27 4.20 3.75
C ARG A 336 -13.23 4.77 4.78
N LEU A 337 -13.13 6.06 5.13
CA LEU A 337 -13.91 6.67 6.21
C LEU A 337 -14.67 7.95 5.79
N SER A 338 -14.38 8.54 4.62
CA SER A 338 -14.97 9.80 4.14
C SER A 338 -15.35 9.75 2.65
N ILE A 339 -16.27 10.62 2.24
CA ILE A 339 -16.68 10.89 0.85
C ILE A 339 -16.67 12.39 0.57
N ALA A 340 -16.29 12.77 -0.66
CA ALA A 340 -16.41 14.12 -1.17
C ALA A 340 -17.33 14.15 -2.40
N PHE A 341 -18.35 15.01 -2.36
CA PHE A 341 -19.44 15.06 -3.33
C PHE A 341 -19.82 16.48 -3.69
N VAL A 342 -20.40 16.65 -4.89
CA VAL A 342 -20.81 17.96 -5.39
C VAL A 342 -22.09 18.43 -4.70
N ASN A 343 -22.21 19.74 -4.46
CA ASN A 343 -23.40 20.32 -3.85
C ASN A 343 -24.51 20.52 -4.91
N ILE A 344 -25.76 20.23 -4.54
CA ILE A 344 -26.98 20.47 -5.34
C ILE A 344 -27.29 21.96 -5.50
N LYS A 345 -26.89 22.78 -4.52
CA LYS A 345 -27.05 24.24 -4.51
C LYS A 345 -25.72 24.91 -4.12
N PRO A 346 -24.71 24.90 -5.02
CA PRO A 346 -23.41 25.50 -4.74
C PRO A 346 -23.56 27.02 -4.50
N VAL A 347 -22.78 27.55 -3.56
CA VAL A 347 -22.75 28.99 -3.21
C VAL A 347 -21.84 29.74 -4.19
N LEU A 348 -20.74 29.09 -4.56
CA LEU A 348 -19.81 29.48 -5.62
C LEU A 348 -19.47 28.23 -6.46
N PRO A 349 -19.00 28.38 -7.72
CA PRO A 349 -18.53 27.25 -8.52
C PRO A 349 -17.49 26.42 -7.78
N GLY A 350 -17.67 25.09 -7.75
CA GLY A 350 -16.82 24.19 -6.96
C GLY A 350 -17.12 24.11 -5.47
N HIS A 351 -18.22 24.71 -4.98
CA HIS A 351 -18.72 24.42 -3.63
C HIS A 351 -19.08 22.93 -3.52
N ALA A 352 -18.25 22.19 -2.79
CA ALA A 352 -18.38 20.76 -2.55
C ALA A 352 -18.51 20.48 -1.05
N LEU A 353 -19.01 19.29 -0.72
CA LEU A 353 -19.18 18.81 0.65
C LEU A 353 -18.29 17.59 0.89
N ILE A 354 -17.70 17.49 2.08
CA ILE A 354 -17.01 16.27 2.55
C ILE A 354 -17.63 15.81 3.85
N ALA A 355 -18.06 14.55 3.90
CA ALA A 355 -18.68 13.94 5.06
C ALA A 355 -18.01 12.58 5.38
N PRO A 356 -18.03 12.13 6.65
CA PRO A 356 -17.68 10.76 6.98
C PRO A 356 -18.70 9.78 6.36
N LEU A 357 -18.30 8.51 6.18
CA LEU A 357 -19.17 7.44 5.69
C LEU A 357 -20.14 6.95 6.77
N ARG A 358 -19.73 7.02 8.05
CA ARG A 358 -20.60 6.72 9.18
C ARG A 358 -21.38 7.99 9.54
N VAL A 359 -22.71 7.90 9.47
CA VAL A 359 -23.60 8.97 9.92
C VAL A 359 -23.36 9.26 11.41
N ALA A 360 -22.86 10.47 11.66
CA ALA A 360 -22.54 11.05 12.96
C ALA A 360 -23.06 12.49 12.93
N VAL A 361 -23.82 12.93 13.94
CA VAL A 361 -24.54 14.22 13.85
C VAL A 361 -23.58 15.39 14.04
N ASN A 362 -22.74 15.30 15.08
CA ASN A 362 -21.82 16.36 15.49
C ASN A 362 -20.35 15.94 15.34
N LEU A 363 -19.43 16.89 15.27
CA LEU A 363 -18.00 16.61 15.15
C LEU A 363 -17.47 15.78 16.34
N ALA A 364 -18.04 16.01 17.53
CA ALA A 364 -17.74 15.26 18.75
C ALA A 364 -18.20 13.78 18.71
N ASP A 365 -19.10 13.40 17.79
CA ASP A 365 -19.52 12.02 17.60
C ASP A 365 -18.50 11.18 16.80
N LEU A 366 -17.45 11.81 16.26
CA LEU A 366 -16.39 11.14 15.47
C LEU A 366 -15.28 10.58 16.35
N ASN A 367 -14.75 9.41 15.98
CA ASN A 367 -13.55 8.87 16.60
C ASN A 367 -12.28 9.50 15.98
N PRO A 368 -11.10 9.45 16.64
CA PRO A 368 -9.89 10.11 16.17
C PRO A 368 -9.49 9.76 14.73
N ALA A 369 -9.70 8.51 14.28
CA ALA A 369 -9.37 8.11 12.91
C ALA A 369 -10.32 8.72 11.86
N GLU A 370 -11.59 8.94 12.20
CA GLU A 370 -12.54 9.65 11.33
C GLU A 370 -12.23 11.15 11.28
N VAL A 371 -11.85 11.77 12.40
CA VAL A 371 -11.40 13.18 12.41
C VAL A 371 -10.14 13.36 11.55
N THR A 372 -9.14 12.48 11.71
CA THR A 372 -7.92 12.52 10.89
C THR A 372 -8.22 12.31 9.40
N ASP A 373 -8.98 11.27 9.04
CA ASP A 373 -9.32 10.99 7.63
C ASP A 373 -10.17 12.11 7.00
N LEU A 374 -11.14 12.65 7.73
CA LEU A 374 -11.99 13.77 7.26
C LEU A 374 -11.13 15.00 6.91
N PHE A 375 -10.26 15.45 7.81
CA PHE A 375 -9.46 16.66 7.56
C PHE A 375 -8.32 16.45 6.57
N LEU A 376 -7.75 15.24 6.45
CA LEU A 376 -6.84 14.91 5.35
C LEU A 376 -7.56 14.88 4.00
N THR A 377 -8.79 14.38 3.96
CA THR A 377 -9.66 14.42 2.77
C THR A 377 -9.98 15.87 2.41
N VAL A 378 -10.30 16.74 3.38
CA VAL A 378 -10.45 18.19 3.18
C VAL A 378 -9.20 18.82 2.59
N GLN A 379 -8.02 18.56 3.15
CA GLN A 379 -6.76 19.09 2.65
C GLN A 379 -6.51 18.69 1.18
N HIS A 380 -6.62 17.40 0.87
CA HIS A 380 -6.37 16.86 -0.47
C HIS A 380 -7.38 17.39 -1.50
N VAL A 381 -8.67 17.30 -1.21
CA VAL A 381 -9.75 17.76 -2.10
C VAL A 381 -9.67 19.27 -2.33
N THR A 382 -9.30 20.05 -1.32
CA THR A 382 -9.17 21.51 -1.45
C THR A 382 -8.15 21.91 -2.51
N GLU A 383 -6.98 21.28 -2.54
CA GLU A 383 -5.96 21.59 -3.56
C GLU A 383 -6.39 21.18 -4.97
N ILE A 384 -7.11 20.07 -5.11
CA ILE A 384 -7.71 19.67 -6.39
C ILE A 384 -8.79 20.66 -6.84
N LEU A 385 -9.71 21.07 -5.96
CA LEU A 385 -10.75 22.06 -6.26
C LEU A 385 -10.12 23.41 -6.64
N LYS A 386 -9.12 23.89 -5.91
CA LYS A 386 -8.37 25.12 -6.25
C LYS A 386 -7.76 25.04 -7.64
N LYS A 387 -7.05 23.95 -7.95
CA LYS A 387 -6.43 23.70 -9.25
C LYS A 387 -7.45 23.64 -10.38
N HIS A 388 -8.53 22.87 -10.19
CA HIS A 388 -9.57 22.66 -11.21
C HIS A 388 -10.35 23.96 -11.50
N PHE A 389 -10.84 24.63 -10.47
CA PHE A 389 -11.64 25.86 -10.61
C PHE A 389 -10.80 27.12 -10.83
N LYS A 390 -9.45 27.03 -10.86
CA LYS A 390 -8.51 28.15 -11.01
C LYS A 390 -8.67 29.19 -9.89
N ALA A 391 -8.74 28.71 -8.65
CA ALA A 391 -8.82 29.50 -7.43
C ALA A 391 -7.47 29.48 -6.69
N THR A 392 -7.14 30.58 -6.00
CA THR A 392 -5.89 30.70 -5.22
C THR A 392 -6.10 30.44 -3.73
N SER A 393 -7.33 30.63 -3.25
CA SER A 393 -7.71 30.50 -1.84
C SER A 393 -8.90 29.55 -1.71
N SER A 394 -9.29 29.20 -0.48
CA SER A 394 -10.54 28.47 -0.20
C SER A 394 -11.11 28.90 1.15
N THR A 395 -12.44 28.88 1.27
CA THR A 395 -13.13 28.92 2.57
C THR A 395 -13.54 27.51 2.94
N MET A 396 -13.33 27.14 4.21
CA MET A 396 -13.82 25.90 4.81
C MET A 396 -14.79 26.27 5.93
N ALA A 397 -15.95 25.63 5.97
CA ALA A 397 -16.93 25.84 7.03
C ALA A 397 -17.53 24.52 7.51
N ILE A 398 -17.80 24.42 8.80
CA ILE A 398 -18.53 23.31 9.43
C ILE A 398 -19.64 23.93 10.27
N GLN A 399 -20.87 23.52 10.01
CA GLN A 399 -22.03 23.89 10.82
C GLN A 399 -22.31 22.70 11.75
N ASP A 400 -21.84 22.80 13.00
CA ASP A 400 -21.91 21.72 13.98
C ASP A 400 -23.03 22.00 14.99
N GLY A 401 -24.19 21.34 14.83
CA GLY A 401 -25.40 21.60 15.60
C GLY A 401 -26.38 22.60 14.97
N LEU A 402 -27.62 22.59 15.47
CA LEU A 402 -28.75 23.34 14.90
C LEU A 402 -28.53 24.86 14.94
N GLU A 403 -28.02 25.37 16.08
CA GLU A 403 -27.74 26.77 16.31
C GLU A 403 -26.58 27.30 15.45
N ALA A 404 -25.65 26.41 15.03
CA ALA A 404 -24.61 26.72 14.06
C ALA A 404 -25.13 26.73 12.60
N GLY A 405 -26.42 26.42 12.40
CA GLY A 405 -27.09 26.45 11.10
C GLY A 405 -27.17 25.11 10.37
N GLN A 406 -26.73 24.00 11.00
CA GLN A 406 -26.67 22.67 10.37
C GLN A 406 -28.04 22.23 9.84
N THR A 407 -28.12 22.00 8.53
CA THR A 407 -29.37 21.64 7.83
C THR A 407 -29.57 20.14 7.70
N VAL A 408 -28.48 19.39 7.50
CA VAL A 408 -28.47 17.92 7.49
C VAL A 408 -27.75 17.42 8.74
N GLN A 409 -28.42 16.58 9.53
CA GLN A 409 -27.89 15.94 10.74
C GLN A 409 -26.84 14.85 10.41
N HIS A 410 -25.73 15.30 9.86
CA HIS A 410 -24.52 14.55 9.56
C HIS A 410 -23.38 15.57 9.49
N VAL A 411 -22.23 15.31 10.11
CA VAL A 411 -21.04 16.15 9.95
C VAL A 411 -20.71 16.30 8.46
N HIS A 412 -20.55 17.55 8.01
CA HIS A 412 -20.00 17.86 6.70
C HIS A 412 -19.16 19.14 6.73
N VAL A 413 -18.10 19.12 5.93
CA VAL A 413 -17.24 20.28 5.69
C VAL A 413 -17.62 20.86 4.33
N HIS A 414 -18.09 22.10 4.34
CA HIS A 414 -18.22 22.91 3.13
C HIS A 414 -16.82 23.34 2.67
N ILE A 415 -16.49 23.08 1.41
CA ILE A 415 -15.27 23.59 0.78
C ILE A 415 -15.67 24.47 -0.40
N LEU A 416 -15.29 25.74 -0.34
CA LEU A 416 -15.58 26.73 -1.36
C LEU A 416 -14.24 27.26 -1.91
N PRO A 417 -13.79 26.85 -3.11
CA PRO A 417 -12.62 27.46 -3.74
C PRO A 417 -12.92 28.93 -4.07
N ARG A 418 -12.01 29.83 -3.70
CA ARG A 418 -12.21 31.29 -3.72
C ARG A 418 -11.34 32.01 -4.74
N LYS A 419 -11.92 32.98 -5.42
CA LYS A 419 -11.27 33.94 -6.32
C LYS A 419 -11.44 35.36 -5.79
N PHE A 420 -10.57 36.25 -6.28
CA PHE A 420 -10.75 37.67 -6.06
C PHE A 420 -12.07 38.15 -6.71
N GLY A 421 -12.92 38.83 -5.95
CA GLY A 421 -14.19 39.37 -6.43
C GLY A 421 -15.38 38.39 -6.44
N ASP A 422 -15.29 37.24 -5.76
CA ASP A 422 -16.45 36.34 -5.58
C ASP A 422 -17.65 37.03 -4.89
N PHE A 423 -17.35 37.95 -3.97
CA PHE A 423 -18.33 38.72 -3.19
C PHE A 423 -17.84 40.17 -3.01
N SER A 424 -18.76 41.06 -2.60
CA SER A 424 -18.48 42.47 -2.30
C SER A 424 -17.65 42.64 -1.03
N ASP A 425 -18.07 41.99 0.05
CA ASP A 425 -17.28 41.76 1.25
C ASP A 425 -16.91 40.28 1.32
N ASN A 426 -15.75 39.93 1.88
CA ASN A 426 -15.37 38.54 2.01
C ASN A 426 -16.31 37.78 2.96
N ASP A 427 -16.86 38.46 3.97
CA ASP A 427 -17.69 37.84 5.01
C ASP A 427 -19.16 37.66 4.58
N ASP A 428 -19.57 38.21 3.42
CA ASP A 428 -20.86 37.91 2.75
C ASP A 428 -21.07 36.38 2.58
N ILE A 429 -19.98 35.61 2.54
CA ILE A 429 -20.01 34.13 2.46
C ILE A 429 -20.79 33.48 3.62
N TYR A 430 -20.81 34.07 4.82
CA TYR A 430 -21.54 33.52 5.96
C TYR A 430 -23.05 33.69 5.80
N ASP A 431 -23.50 34.83 5.29
CA ASP A 431 -24.90 35.06 4.93
C ASP A 431 -25.34 34.14 3.78
N HIS A 432 -24.48 33.93 2.79
CA HIS A 432 -24.75 32.96 1.74
C HIS A 432 -24.84 31.52 2.28
N LEU A 433 -23.90 31.07 3.12
CA LEU A 433 -23.93 29.74 3.73
C LEU A 433 -25.13 29.55 4.67
N GLN A 434 -25.49 30.56 5.47
CA GLN A 434 -26.65 30.54 6.35
C GLN A 434 -27.96 30.30 5.60
N ASN A 435 -28.07 30.82 4.38
CA ASN A 435 -29.31 30.86 3.60
C ASN A 435 -29.36 29.82 2.46
N HIS A 436 -28.23 29.25 2.02
CA HIS A 436 -28.23 28.39 0.83
C HIS A 436 -29.10 27.13 0.98
N ASP A 437 -29.14 26.49 2.14
CA ASP A 437 -29.93 25.26 2.33
C ASP A 437 -31.34 25.48 2.90
N LYS A 438 -31.76 26.75 3.07
CA LYS A 438 -33.03 27.13 3.70
C LYS A 438 -34.03 27.70 2.67
N GLY A 439 -35.32 27.71 3.05
CA GLY A 439 -36.37 28.46 2.33
C GLY A 439 -36.65 27.95 0.91
N TRP A 440 -36.99 26.67 0.77
CA TRP A 440 -37.28 26.05 -0.52
C TRP A 440 -38.56 26.65 -1.13
N THR A 441 -38.40 27.43 -2.20
CA THR A 441 -39.49 27.99 -3.02
C THR A 441 -39.46 27.43 -4.44
N GLU A 442 -40.57 27.51 -5.18
CA GLU A 442 -40.68 27.07 -6.58
C GLU A 442 -39.69 27.74 -7.54
N HIS A 443 -39.07 28.85 -7.13
CA HIS A 443 -38.05 29.58 -7.89
C HIS A 443 -36.60 29.26 -7.47
N THR A 444 -36.41 28.29 -6.57
CA THR A 444 -35.07 27.88 -6.12
C THR A 444 -34.37 27.10 -7.23
N LYS A 445 -33.40 27.71 -7.91
CA LYS A 445 -32.62 27.05 -8.96
C LYS A 445 -31.69 25.99 -8.35
N LEU A 446 -32.16 24.75 -8.28
CA LEU A 446 -31.37 23.56 -8.00
C LEU A 446 -30.64 23.10 -9.26
N ARG A 447 -29.51 22.42 -9.09
CA ARG A 447 -28.85 21.69 -10.19
C ARG A 447 -29.62 20.42 -10.53
N SER A 448 -29.61 20.09 -11.82
CA SER A 448 -30.02 18.76 -12.30
C SER A 448 -29.04 17.67 -11.86
N ALA A 449 -29.52 16.42 -11.85
CA ALA A 449 -28.66 15.27 -11.54
C ALA A 449 -27.55 15.11 -12.59
N GLU A 450 -27.85 15.45 -13.84
CA GLU A 450 -26.92 15.46 -14.97
C GLU A 450 -25.80 16.49 -14.76
N GLU A 451 -26.12 17.73 -14.37
CA GLU A 451 -25.11 18.76 -14.04
C GLU A 451 -24.26 18.38 -12.83
N MET A 452 -24.82 17.67 -11.84
CA MET A 452 -24.08 17.17 -10.68
C MET A 452 -23.14 16.02 -11.07
N ALA A 453 -23.64 15.04 -11.82
CA ALA A 453 -22.86 13.90 -12.29
C ALA A 453 -21.71 14.32 -13.22
N GLU A 454 -21.93 15.32 -14.07
CA GLU A 454 -20.91 15.83 -14.99
C GLU A 454 -19.76 16.55 -14.26
N GLU A 455 -20.05 17.43 -13.29
CA GLU A 455 -18.99 18.06 -12.47
C GLU A 455 -18.23 17.02 -11.65
N ALA A 456 -18.94 16.07 -11.03
CA ALA A 456 -18.31 14.97 -10.31
C ALA A 456 -17.39 14.14 -11.23
N ARG A 457 -17.83 13.85 -12.47
CA ARG A 457 -17.02 13.17 -13.49
C ARG A 457 -15.76 13.96 -13.86
N GLN A 458 -15.87 15.28 -14.02
CA GLN A 458 -14.72 16.16 -14.30
C GLN A 458 -13.72 16.21 -13.12
N LEU A 459 -14.22 16.14 -11.87
CA LEU A 459 -13.38 16.11 -10.67
C LEU A 459 -12.72 14.74 -10.44
N ARG A 460 -13.40 13.62 -10.72
CA ARG A 460 -12.84 12.25 -10.62
C ARG A 460 -11.54 12.06 -11.40
N VAL A 461 -11.37 12.78 -12.52
CA VAL A 461 -10.18 12.71 -13.38
C VAL A 461 -8.88 13.04 -12.62
N HIS A 462 -8.96 13.88 -11.57
CA HIS A 462 -7.79 14.26 -10.78
C HIS A 462 -7.39 13.22 -9.73
N PHE A 463 -8.25 12.21 -9.47
CA PHE A 463 -8.06 11.21 -8.42
C PHE A 463 -7.88 9.77 -8.95
N TYR A 464 -8.57 9.40 -10.04
CA TYR A 464 -8.66 8.00 -10.49
C TYR A 464 -7.99 7.69 -11.83
N THR A 465 -7.78 8.69 -12.68
CA THR A 465 -6.98 8.50 -13.91
C THR A 465 -5.50 8.60 -13.56
N LYS A 466 -4.73 7.55 -13.89
CA LYS A 466 -3.28 7.64 -13.95
C LYS A 466 -2.87 8.75 -14.94
N PRO A 467 -1.71 9.41 -14.75
CA PRO A 467 -1.09 10.14 -15.84
C PRO A 467 -0.98 9.19 -17.05
N ALA A 468 -1.35 9.67 -18.24
CA ALA A 468 -1.11 8.90 -19.45
C ALA A 468 0.40 8.67 -19.59
N ASP A 469 0.80 7.44 -19.92
CA ASP A 469 2.18 7.20 -20.36
C ASP A 469 2.41 8.03 -21.64
N PRO A 470 3.54 8.76 -21.76
CA PRO A 470 3.82 9.58 -22.95
C PRO A 470 3.78 8.79 -24.27
N GLU A 471 3.94 7.47 -24.22
CA GLU A 471 4.03 6.58 -25.38
C GLU A 471 2.70 6.40 -26.12
N GLU A 472 1.53 6.46 -25.47
CA GLU A 472 0.23 6.29 -26.14
C GLU A 472 -0.11 7.45 -27.10
N GLN A 473 0.52 8.63 -26.97
CA GLN A 473 0.33 9.75 -27.90
C GLN A 473 1.18 9.64 -29.17
N SER A 474 2.22 8.79 -29.18
CA SER A 474 3.10 8.60 -30.34
C SER A 474 2.62 7.54 -31.34
N ALA A 475 1.64 6.71 -30.97
CA ALA A 475 1.12 5.61 -31.81
C ALA A 475 -0.04 6.01 -32.74
N GLY A 476 -0.49 7.27 -32.72
CA GLY A 476 -1.71 7.72 -33.39
C GLY A 476 -1.54 8.60 -34.63
N SER A 477 -0.31 8.89 -35.07
CA SER A 477 -0.08 9.87 -36.15
C SER A 477 1.03 9.45 -37.14
N SER A 478 0.80 8.35 -37.86
CA SER A 478 1.60 8.00 -39.05
C SER A 478 0.81 7.11 -40.02
N ASP A 479 -0.27 7.65 -40.61
CA ASP A 479 -0.87 7.16 -41.85
C ASP A 479 -1.82 8.24 -42.42
N GLU A 480 -1.26 9.28 -43.06
CA GLU A 480 -1.89 10.10 -44.12
C GLU A 480 -0.90 11.18 -44.65
N SER A 481 0.04 10.78 -45.54
CA SER A 481 0.68 11.65 -46.55
C SER A 481 1.47 10.84 -47.58
#